data_AF-A0A9X2EVH2-F1
#
_entry.id   AF-A0A9X2EVH2-F1
#
_cell.length_a   1.000
_cell.length_b   1.000
_cell.length_c   1.000
_cell.angle_alpha   90.00
_cell.angle_beta   90.00
_cell.angle_gamma   90.00
#
_symmetry.space_group_name_H-M   'P 1'
#
loop_
_entity.id
_entity.type
_entity.pdbx_description
1 polymer ?
#
loop_
_entity_poly.entity_id
_entity_poly.type
_entity_poly.pdbx_seq_one_letter_code
_entity_poly.pdbx_strand_id
1 'polypeptide(L)'
;MLSRLFASRQRPFIPRRHERERVAIDLSGSRLAFSLPLNACHDSFADPSQEPPQSVNIFDNSNYFDDSKREEWKREGVARQILMKRSWELFGPIWRSRPIGYISFVLTLNRHDALPEDMSCLNPQHFEQVIIRALYYNGPCQPNHKVQQAPVNWQLHKLDGTTPIFFEKHQQHSPESLAECPFYDTHFSSFFFIPLDQRHYIYFVFNYLGYAPVKPCLKAMNSIRDSVCDSVELQLGADAKTQLSRVQQQWPGAKASAKRDIEPWVYPEWYETDDFEGKIIITKPGSPPPTWQA
;
A
#
# COMPACT_ATOMS: atom_id res chain seq x y z
N MET A 1 -18.92 23.26 -11.16
CA MET A 1 -20.03 22.32 -11.46
C MET A 1 -20.22 22.04 -12.96
N LEU A 2 -19.93 22.96 -13.89
CA LEU A 2 -20.09 22.73 -15.35
C LEU A 2 -19.33 21.51 -15.89
N SER A 3 -18.14 21.20 -15.33
CA SER A 3 -17.35 20.02 -15.68
C SER A 3 -18.06 18.68 -15.44
N ARG A 4 -19.05 18.63 -14.53
CA ARG A 4 -19.88 17.44 -14.28
C ARG A 4 -20.80 17.13 -15.48
N LEU A 5 -21.26 18.15 -16.20
CA LEU A 5 -22.20 18.00 -17.32
C LEU A 5 -21.59 17.22 -18.49
N PHE A 6 -20.27 17.33 -18.68
CA PHE A 6 -19.54 16.67 -19.76
C PHE A 6 -18.86 15.36 -19.30
N ALA A 7 -19.13 14.91 -18.07
CA ALA A 7 -18.55 13.70 -17.53
C ALA A 7 -19.10 12.46 -18.23
N SER A 8 -18.23 11.48 -18.45
CA SER A 8 -18.60 10.19 -19.03
C SER A 8 -17.72 9.08 -18.46
N ARG A 9 -17.97 7.82 -18.81
CA ARG A 9 -17.07 6.72 -18.44
C ARG A 9 -15.68 6.89 -19.08
N GLN A 10 -15.60 7.53 -20.25
CA GLN A 10 -14.34 7.80 -20.94
C GLN A 10 -13.56 8.97 -20.32
N ARG A 11 -14.26 9.92 -19.71
CA ARG A 11 -13.70 11.12 -19.07
C ARG A 11 -14.45 11.37 -17.76
N PRO A 12 -14.13 10.63 -16.69
CA PRO A 12 -14.81 10.78 -15.42
C PRO A 12 -14.54 12.16 -14.83
N PHE A 13 -15.54 12.72 -14.15
CA PHE A 13 -15.35 13.90 -13.34
C PHE A 13 -14.94 13.48 -11.93
N ILE A 14 -13.87 14.08 -11.42
CA ILE A 14 -13.42 13.93 -10.04
C ILE A 14 -13.53 15.32 -9.39
N PRO A 15 -14.35 15.48 -8.33
CA PRO A 15 -14.47 16.76 -7.64
C PRO A 15 -13.12 17.23 -7.12
N ARG A 16 -12.83 18.54 -7.28
CA ARG A 16 -11.66 19.21 -6.69
C ARG A 16 -10.31 18.55 -7.01
N ARG A 17 -10.22 17.76 -8.09
CA ARG A 17 -9.00 17.03 -8.50
C ARG A 17 -7.74 17.90 -8.60
N HIS A 18 -7.91 19.16 -8.97
CA HIS A 18 -6.82 20.11 -9.18
C HIS A 18 -6.49 20.92 -7.93
N GLU A 19 -7.35 20.93 -6.92
CA GLU A 19 -7.07 21.56 -5.63
C GLU A 19 -6.18 20.62 -4.81
N ARG A 20 -5.08 21.14 -4.27
CA ARG A 20 -4.09 20.34 -3.57
C ARG A 20 -3.90 20.83 -2.15
N GLU A 21 -3.83 19.87 -1.24
CA GLU A 21 -3.42 20.05 0.14
C GLU A 21 -2.02 19.48 0.29
N ARG A 22 -1.11 20.29 0.84
CA ARG A 22 0.23 19.83 1.21
C ARG A 22 0.18 19.34 2.65
N VAL A 23 0.49 18.07 2.83
CA VAL A 23 0.61 17.43 4.14
C VAL A 23 2.08 17.35 4.50
N ALA A 24 2.40 17.67 5.75
CA ALA A 24 3.71 17.51 6.33
C ALA A 24 3.57 16.89 7.71
N ILE A 25 4.31 15.82 7.96
CA ILE A 25 4.28 15.05 9.19
C ILE A 25 5.71 14.93 9.71
N ASP A 26 5.91 15.29 10.97
CA ASP A 26 7.13 14.98 11.72
C ASP A 26 7.02 13.57 12.32
N LEU A 27 7.99 12.71 12.03
CA LEU A 27 8.05 11.29 12.39
C LEU A 27 9.28 11.09 13.28
N SER A 28 9.20 11.59 14.51
CA SER A 28 10.31 11.63 15.47
C SER A 28 11.59 12.26 14.92
N GLY A 29 11.48 13.43 14.29
CA GLY A 29 12.60 14.20 13.74
C GLY A 29 12.86 13.98 12.24
N SER A 30 12.32 12.91 11.65
CA SER A 30 12.26 12.74 10.20
C SER A 30 10.99 13.42 9.65
N ARG A 31 11.12 14.24 8.61
CA ARG A 31 9.99 14.96 8.02
C ARG A 31 9.54 14.31 6.72
N LEU A 32 8.29 13.90 6.67
CA LEU A 32 7.60 13.47 5.46
C LEU A 32 6.72 14.61 4.95
N ALA A 33 6.78 14.93 3.66
CA ALA A 33 5.84 15.84 3.02
C ALA A 33 5.35 15.29 1.68
N PHE A 34 4.09 15.56 1.34
CA PHE A 34 3.49 15.17 0.07
C PHE A 34 2.24 16.01 -0.19
N SER A 35 1.78 16.03 -1.45
CA SER A 35 0.59 16.76 -1.87
C SER A 35 -0.47 15.80 -2.38
N LEU A 36 -1.71 15.96 -1.91
CA LEU A 36 -2.84 15.16 -2.34
C LEU A 36 -4.02 16.03 -2.77
N PRO A 37 -4.89 15.53 -3.65
CA PRO A 37 -6.16 16.18 -3.89
C PRO A 37 -6.99 16.19 -2.61
N LEU A 38 -7.82 17.21 -2.45
CA LEU A 38 -8.72 17.29 -1.31
C LEU A 38 -9.69 16.11 -1.29
N ASN A 39 -10.06 15.66 -0.08
CA ASN A 39 -10.97 14.54 0.09
C ASN A 39 -12.29 14.81 -0.65
N ALA A 40 -12.75 13.83 -1.43
CA ALA A 40 -13.93 13.96 -2.27
C ALA A 40 -14.70 12.64 -2.30
N CYS A 41 -15.20 12.25 -1.13
CA CYS A 41 -15.98 11.03 -0.91
C CYS A 41 -17.16 11.35 0.01
N HIS A 42 -18.37 10.96 -0.40
CA HIS A 42 -19.59 11.22 0.36
C HIS A 42 -19.59 10.50 1.71
N ASP A 43 -19.13 9.25 1.73
CA ASP A 43 -19.19 8.36 2.90
C ASP A 43 -18.09 8.63 3.94
N SER A 44 -17.23 9.61 3.68
CA SER A 44 -16.13 9.95 4.56
C SER A 44 -16.36 11.29 5.29
N PHE A 45 -17.54 11.88 5.20
CA PHE A 45 -17.82 13.13 5.92
C PHE A 45 -17.63 12.94 7.44
N ALA A 46 -16.82 13.78 8.09
CA ALA A 46 -16.48 13.74 9.51
C ALA A 46 -15.64 12.55 10.02
N ASP A 47 -14.93 11.83 9.15
CA ASP A 47 -13.93 10.83 9.58
C ASP A 47 -12.68 11.53 10.15
N PRO A 48 -12.36 11.41 11.47
CA PRO A 48 -11.21 12.07 12.07
C PRO A 48 -9.88 11.56 11.53
N SER A 49 -9.84 10.35 10.94
CA SER A 49 -8.64 9.84 10.25
C SER A 49 -8.34 10.58 8.95
N GLN A 50 -9.14 11.60 8.61
CA GLN A 50 -8.80 12.52 7.54
C GLN A 50 -7.77 13.56 7.96
N GLU A 51 -7.74 14.05 9.18
CA GLU A 51 -6.74 15.06 9.50
C GLU A 51 -5.38 14.37 9.70
N PRO A 52 -4.36 14.70 8.87
CA PRO A 52 -3.04 14.12 9.07
C PRO A 52 -2.46 14.64 10.38
N PRO A 53 -1.82 13.78 11.20
CA PRO A 53 -1.13 14.25 12.39
C PRO A 53 0.02 15.18 11.99
N GLN A 54 0.22 16.26 12.74
CA GLN A 54 1.35 17.16 12.51
C GLN A 54 2.68 16.53 12.93
N SER A 55 2.66 15.74 14.01
CA SER A 55 3.81 14.99 14.51
C SER A 55 3.34 13.66 15.09
N VAL A 56 4.17 12.64 14.95
CA VAL A 56 3.97 11.29 15.47
C VAL A 56 5.27 10.83 16.09
N ASN A 57 5.22 10.41 17.36
CA ASN A 57 6.34 9.69 17.94
C ASN A 57 6.32 8.24 17.45
N ILE A 58 7.16 7.92 16.47
CA ILE A 58 7.19 6.57 15.87
C ILE A 58 7.63 5.48 16.85
N PHE A 59 8.24 5.86 17.97
CA PHE A 59 8.71 4.97 19.04
C PHE A 59 7.68 4.77 20.16
N ASP A 60 6.55 5.48 20.12
CA ASP A 60 5.45 5.25 21.07
C ASP A 60 4.63 4.03 20.63
N ASN A 61 4.76 2.96 21.41
CA ASN A 61 4.15 1.67 21.12
C ASN A 61 2.62 1.66 21.37
N SER A 62 2.07 2.65 22.06
CA SER A 62 0.66 2.65 22.49
C SER A 62 -0.34 2.72 21.34
N ASN A 63 0.06 3.29 20.19
CA ASN A 63 -0.82 3.52 19.05
C ASN A 63 -0.70 2.46 17.94
N TYR A 64 0.18 1.47 18.12
CA TYR A 64 0.36 0.39 17.16
C TYR A 64 -0.58 -0.77 17.44
N PHE A 65 -1.14 -1.32 16.37
CA PHE A 65 -1.85 -2.60 16.38
C PHE A 65 -0.95 -3.67 15.78
N ASP A 66 -0.64 -4.70 16.56
CA ASP A 66 0.15 -5.85 16.10
C ASP A 66 -0.73 -7.06 15.76
N ASP A 67 -0.08 -8.13 15.32
CA ASP A 67 -0.69 -9.40 14.96
C ASP A 67 -0.64 -10.44 16.10
N SER A 68 -0.31 -10.03 17.34
CA SER A 68 -0.18 -10.93 18.49
C SER A 68 -1.46 -11.75 18.77
N LYS A 69 -2.63 -11.20 18.45
CA LYS A 69 -3.94 -11.86 18.61
C LYS A 69 -4.27 -12.87 17.51
N ARG A 70 -3.47 -12.95 16.44
CA ARG A 70 -3.69 -13.91 15.34
C ARG A 70 -3.08 -15.26 15.68
N GLU A 71 -3.47 -16.30 14.94
CA GLU A 71 -2.82 -17.60 14.96
C GLU A 71 -1.35 -17.47 14.54
N GLU A 72 -0.45 -18.25 15.13
CA GLU A 72 1.01 -18.14 14.92
C GLU A 72 1.41 -18.12 13.44
N TRP A 73 0.81 -19.00 12.63
CA TRP A 73 1.08 -19.09 11.20
C TRP A 73 0.64 -17.85 10.40
N LYS A 74 -0.21 -16.98 10.97
CA LYS A 74 -0.65 -15.69 10.41
C LYS A 74 0.12 -14.49 10.97
N ARG A 75 1.07 -14.69 11.88
CA ARG A 75 1.88 -13.62 12.46
C ARG A 75 3.06 -13.31 11.56
N GLU A 76 3.03 -12.14 10.96
CA GLU A 76 4.12 -11.53 10.19
C GLU A 76 5.22 -11.01 11.13
N GLY A 77 4.82 -10.53 12.31
CA GLY A 77 5.65 -9.82 13.28
C GLY A 77 5.80 -8.34 12.93
N VAL A 78 4.70 -7.72 12.50
CA VAL A 78 4.62 -6.30 12.13
C VAL A 78 3.50 -5.63 12.91
N ALA A 79 3.84 -4.49 13.53
CA ALA A 79 2.88 -3.61 14.17
C ALA A 79 2.60 -2.41 13.27
N ARG A 80 1.33 -1.94 13.22
CA ARG A 80 0.89 -0.90 12.28
C ARG A 80 0.07 0.19 12.95
N GLN A 81 0.23 1.43 12.49
CA GLN A 81 -0.59 2.59 12.85
C GLN A 81 -1.04 3.30 11.58
N ILE A 82 -2.35 3.55 11.45
CA ILE A 82 -2.88 4.35 10.33
C ILE A 82 -2.77 5.82 10.70
N LEU A 83 -2.06 6.60 9.88
CA LEU A 83 -1.87 8.03 10.12
C LEU A 83 -2.94 8.88 9.43
N MET A 84 -3.36 8.49 8.21
CA MET A 84 -4.45 9.18 7.53
C MET A 84 -5.10 8.33 6.45
N LYS A 85 -6.34 8.67 6.09
CA LYS A 85 -7.10 8.09 4.99
C LYS A 85 -7.72 9.17 4.10
N ARG A 86 -7.82 8.89 2.81
CA ARG A 86 -8.54 9.70 1.82
C ARG A 86 -9.25 8.82 0.81
N SER A 87 -10.31 9.36 0.23
CA SER A 87 -10.99 8.72 -0.88
C SER A 87 -11.44 9.75 -1.90
N TRP A 88 -11.36 9.37 -3.18
CA TRP A 88 -11.82 10.19 -4.30
C TRP A 88 -12.77 9.39 -5.17
N GLU A 89 -13.98 9.90 -5.29
CA GLU A 89 -15.02 9.34 -6.12
C GLU A 89 -14.90 9.82 -7.57
N LEU A 90 -15.05 8.89 -8.50
CA LEU A 90 -15.10 9.15 -9.93
C LEU A 90 -16.55 9.12 -10.36
N PHE A 91 -17.00 10.18 -11.02
CA PHE A 91 -18.37 10.28 -11.45
C PHE A 91 -18.52 10.26 -12.98
N GLY A 92 -19.47 9.44 -13.47
CA GLY A 92 -19.79 9.25 -14.89
C GLY A 92 -20.83 10.24 -15.42
N PRO A 93 -21.71 9.86 -16.36
CA PRO A 93 -22.74 10.77 -16.87
C PRO A 93 -23.64 11.39 -15.79
N ILE A 94 -24.19 12.59 -16.04
CA ILE A 94 -24.94 13.36 -15.02
C ILE A 94 -26.23 12.69 -14.54
N TRP A 95 -26.89 11.89 -15.38
CA TRP A 95 -28.09 11.13 -15.00
C TRP A 95 -27.80 10.01 -13.99
N ARG A 96 -26.52 9.70 -13.74
CA ARG A 96 -26.11 8.80 -12.68
C ARG A 96 -25.70 9.61 -11.45
N SER A 97 -26.50 9.49 -10.39
CA SER A 97 -26.25 10.15 -9.11
C SER A 97 -25.07 9.54 -8.35
N ARG A 98 -24.89 8.22 -8.45
CA ARG A 98 -23.81 7.49 -7.75
C ARG A 98 -22.48 7.54 -8.51
N PRO A 99 -21.34 7.52 -7.81
CA PRO A 99 -20.05 7.34 -8.44
C PRO A 99 -20.00 6.06 -9.27
N ILE A 100 -19.15 6.08 -10.30
CA ILE A 100 -18.87 4.92 -11.15
C ILE A 100 -17.67 4.12 -10.66
N GLY A 101 -16.80 4.72 -9.86
CA GLY A 101 -15.70 4.04 -9.16
C GLY A 101 -15.09 4.97 -8.11
N TYR A 102 -14.14 4.47 -7.34
CA TYR A 102 -13.38 5.25 -6.38
C TYR A 102 -11.92 4.77 -6.30
N ILE A 103 -11.06 5.67 -5.87
CA ILE A 103 -9.69 5.36 -5.43
C ILE A 103 -9.55 5.85 -4.00
N SER A 104 -9.09 4.98 -3.11
CA SER A 104 -8.77 5.35 -1.72
C SER A 104 -7.26 5.35 -1.51
N PHE A 105 -6.81 6.17 -0.56
CA PHE A 105 -5.43 6.30 -0.13
C PHE A 105 -5.37 6.11 1.38
N VAL A 106 -4.39 5.34 1.85
CA VAL A 106 -4.08 5.19 3.26
C VAL A 106 -2.58 5.35 3.46
N LEU A 107 -2.21 6.19 4.41
CA LEU A 107 -0.85 6.28 4.94
C LEU A 107 -0.76 5.43 6.20
N THR A 108 0.12 4.45 6.19
CA THR A 108 0.36 3.57 7.35
C THR A 108 1.82 3.64 7.76
N LEU A 109 2.05 3.83 9.05
CA LEU A 109 3.33 3.66 9.73
C LEU A 109 3.43 2.22 10.22
N ASN A 110 4.57 1.59 9.99
CA ASN A 110 4.82 0.19 10.33
C ASN A 110 6.11 0.08 11.13
N ARG A 111 6.11 -0.86 12.08
CA ARG A 111 7.28 -1.29 12.83
C ARG A 111 7.45 -2.79 12.65
N HIS A 112 8.62 -3.22 12.21
CA HIS A 112 8.93 -4.62 11.96
C HIS A 112 9.65 -5.25 13.15
N ASP A 113 8.88 -5.90 14.03
CA ASP A 113 9.38 -6.50 15.26
C ASP A 113 10.14 -7.80 15.01
N ALA A 114 9.70 -8.59 14.01
CA ALA A 114 10.36 -9.84 13.62
C ALA A 114 11.58 -9.65 12.69
N LEU A 115 12.02 -8.42 12.43
CA LEU A 115 13.23 -8.17 11.63
C LEU A 115 14.48 -8.56 12.46
N PRO A 116 15.42 -9.36 11.93
CA PRO A 116 16.64 -9.72 12.63
C PRO A 116 17.46 -8.50 13.06
N GLU A 117 18.22 -8.62 14.15
CA GLU A 117 19.01 -7.50 14.71
C GLU A 117 20.12 -7.01 13.79
N ASP A 118 20.63 -7.89 12.92
CA ASP A 118 21.61 -7.59 11.88
C ASP A 118 20.98 -7.08 10.58
N MET A 119 19.64 -6.96 10.51
CA MET A 119 18.94 -6.42 9.35
C MET A 119 18.39 -5.01 9.60
N SER A 120 18.05 -4.31 8.52
CA SER A 120 17.69 -2.89 8.55
C SER A 120 16.74 -2.53 7.43
N CYS A 121 15.64 -1.83 7.71
CA CYS A 121 14.81 -1.24 6.67
C CYS A 121 15.55 -0.16 5.86
N LEU A 122 16.63 0.44 6.37
CA LEU A 122 17.48 1.38 5.62
C LEU A 122 18.41 0.68 4.62
N ASN A 123 18.62 -0.64 4.75
CA ASN A 123 19.35 -1.43 3.77
C ASN A 123 18.37 -1.83 2.65
N PRO A 124 18.60 -1.41 1.38
CA PRO A 124 17.66 -1.69 0.29
C PRO A 124 17.40 -3.18 0.03
N GLN A 125 18.39 -4.05 0.23
CA GLN A 125 18.23 -5.49 0.03
C GLN A 125 17.40 -6.13 1.16
N HIS A 126 17.63 -5.71 2.40
CA HIS A 126 16.84 -6.15 3.55
C HIS A 126 15.39 -5.61 3.47
N PHE A 127 15.23 -4.37 3.01
CA PHE A 127 13.91 -3.75 2.85
C PHE A 127 13.09 -4.43 1.76
N GLU A 128 13.72 -4.90 0.68
CA GLU A 128 13.06 -5.76 -0.30
C GLU A 128 12.52 -7.04 0.36
N GLN A 129 13.29 -7.71 1.23
CA GLN A 129 12.81 -8.89 1.95
C GLN A 129 11.62 -8.57 2.86
N VAL A 130 11.63 -7.41 3.54
CA VAL A 130 10.48 -6.91 4.31
C VAL A 130 9.23 -6.81 3.42
N ILE A 131 9.36 -6.24 2.22
CA ILE A 131 8.24 -6.10 1.28
C ILE A 131 7.73 -7.46 0.81
N ILE A 132 8.61 -8.40 0.45
CA ILE A 132 8.23 -9.73 -0.01
C ILE A 132 7.56 -10.53 1.09
N ARG A 133 8.04 -10.41 2.32
CA ARG A 133 7.38 -10.99 3.49
C ARG A 133 5.99 -10.39 3.68
N ALA A 134 5.84 -9.06 3.62
CA ALA A 134 4.54 -8.40 3.72
C ALA A 134 3.57 -8.85 2.62
N LEU A 135 4.05 -9.01 1.39
CA LEU A 135 3.25 -9.53 0.27
C LEU A 135 2.77 -10.96 0.52
N TYR A 136 3.61 -11.83 1.09
CA TYR A 136 3.22 -13.19 1.46
C TYR A 136 2.09 -13.20 2.50
N TYR A 137 2.24 -12.43 3.58
CA TYR A 137 1.26 -12.37 4.67
C TYR A 137 -0.05 -11.68 4.29
N ASN A 138 -0.05 -10.85 3.25
CA ASN A 138 -1.23 -10.22 2.66
C ASN A 138 -1.74 -10.93 1.38
N GLY A 139 -1.18 -12.11 1.07
CA GLY A 139 -1.45 -12.92 -0.11
C GLY A 139 -1.68 -14.39 0.28
N PRO A 140 -0.74 -15.31 0.01
CA PRO A 140 -0.88 -16.75 0.33
C PRO A 140 -1.31 -17.07 1.76
N CYS A 141 -0.93 -16.26 2.75
CA CYS A 141 -1.33 -16.44 4.16
C CYS A 141 -2.79 -16.02 4.45
N GLN A 142 -3.48 -15.43 3.47
CA GLN A 142 -4.91 -15.08 3.51
C GLN A 142 -5.67 -15.98 2.51
N PRO A 143 -5.87 -17.27 2.82
CA PRO A 143 -6.50 -18.24 1.92
C PRO A 143 -7.89 -17.79 1.41
N ASN A 144 -8.66 -17.12 2.25
CA ASN A 144 -9.98 -16.57 1.92
C ASN A 144 -9.94 -15.38 0.95
N HIS A 145 -8.75 -14.84 0.64
CA HIS A 145 -8.60 -13.85 -0.41
C HIS A 145 -8.39 -14.53 -1.76
N LYS A 146 -8.83 -13.87 -2.84
CA LYS A 146 -8.50 -14.31 -4.21
C LYS A 146 -6.98 -14.39 -4.38
N VAL A 147 -6.52 -15.29 -5.25
CA VAL A 147 -5.11 -15.38 -5.64
C VAL A 147 -4.62 -14.00 -6.10
N GLN A 148 -3.47 -13.57 -5.58
CA GLN A 148 -2.89 -12.26 -5.89
C GLN A 148 -1.61 -12.44 -6.71
N GLN A 149 -1.40 -11.55 -7.67
CA GLN A 149 -0.19 -11.39 -8.44
C GLN A 149 0.56 -10.16 -7.91
N ALA A 150 1.70 -10.37 -7.26
CA ALA A 150 2.57 -9.31 -6.78
C ALA A 150 4.03 -9.79 -6.66
N PRO A 151 5.01 -8.88 -6.76
CA PRO A 151 4.84 -7.48 -7.17
C PRO A 151 4.62 -7.35 -8.69
N VAL A 152 3.83 -6.37 -9.10
CA VAL A 152 3.67 -5.93 -10.50
C VAL A 152 4.19 -4.49 -10.62
N ASN A 153 4.78 -4.11 -11.76
CA ASN A 153 5.28 -2.75 -12.01
C ASN A 153 6.28 -2.26 -10.94
N TRP A 154 7.22 -3.13 -10.54
CA TRP A 154 8.28 -2.83 -9.56
C TRP A 154 9.16 -1.65 -9.98
N GLN A 155 9.27 -0.64 -9.12
CA GLN A 155 10.01 0.58 -9.37
C GLN A 155 10.77 1.04 -8.12
N LEU A 156 12.04 1.41 -8.31
CA LEU A 156 12.87 1.99 -7.27
C LEU A 156 12.86 3.52 -7.38
N HIS A 157 12.72 4.18 -6.23
CA HIS A 157 12.83 5.62 -6.10
C HIS A 157 14.04 5.98 -5.22
N LYS A 158 14.40 7.27 -5.18
CA LYS A 158 15.46 7.79 -4.33
C LYS A 158 14.96 8.99 -3.55
N LEU A 159 14.97 8.91 -2.23
CA LEU A 159 14.58 10.00 -1.33
C LEU A 159 15.57 10.09 -0.16
N ASP A 160 16.26 11.23 -0.01
CA ASP A 160 17.24 11.51 1.07
C ASP A 160 18.20 10.34 1.39
N GLY A 161 18.77 9.73 0.35
CA GLY A 161 19.72 8.61 0.47
C GLY A 161 19.09 7.23 0.71
N THR A 162 17.78 7.15 0.91
CA THR A 162 17.04 5.88 1.00
C THR A 162 16.55 5.39 -0.37
N THR A 163 16.12 4.12 -0.42
CA THR A 163 15.55 3.50 -1.64
C THR A 163 14.09 3.09 -1.41
N PRO A 164 13.12 4.02 -1.52
CA PRO A 164 11.71 3.67 -1.54
C PRO A 164 11.33 2.81 -2.74
N ILE A 165 10.30 1.99 -2.59
CA ILE A 165 9.92 0.99 -3.60
C ILE A 165 8.43 1.07 -3.87
N PHE A 166 8.09 1.23 -5.15
CA PHE A 166 6.73 1.20 -5.65
C PHE A 166 6.43 -0.13 -6.35
N PHE A 167 5.22 -0.66 -6.15
CA PHE A 167 4.71 -1.80 -6.88
C PHE A 167 3.18 -1.88 -6.79
N GLU A 168 2.59 -2.80 -7.55
CA GLU A 168 1.17 -3.11 -7.56
C GLU A 168 0.92 -4.56 -7.15
N LYS A 169 -0.25 -4.81 -6.58
CA LYS A 169 -0.79 -6.14 -6.24
C LYS A 169 -2.13 -6.30 -6.93
N HIS A 170 -2.18 -7.20 -7.90
CA HIS A 170 -3.34 -7.46 -8.75
C HIS A 170 -4.05 -8.73 -8.31
N GLN A 171 -5.37 -8.77 -8.45
CA GLN A 171 -6.11 -10.02 -8.26
C GLN A 171 -6.04 -10.85 -9.53
N GLN A 172 -5.82 -12.14 -9.41
CA GLN A 172 -5.91 -13.04 -10.56
C GLN A 172 -7.39 -13.31 -10.87
N HIS A 173 -7.77 -13.09 -12.12
CA HIS A 173 -9.12 -13.36 -12.62
C HIS A 173 -9.05 -14.34 -13.78
N SER A 174 -10.03 -15.25 -13.87
CA SER A 174 -10.15 -16.12 -15.03
C SER A 174 -10.67 -15.32 -16.24
N PRO A 175 -10.37 -15.74 -17.48
CA PRO A 175 -10.92 -15.10 -18.68
C PRO A 175 -12.45 -14.98 -18.67
N GLU A 176 -13.14 -15.99 -18.13
CA GLU A 176 -14.60 -16.02 -17.99
C GLU A 176 -15.08 -14.94 -17.02
N SER A 177 -14.40 -14.79 -15.87
CA SER A 177 -14.71 -13.76 -14.88
C SER A 177 -14.58 -12.35 -15.47
N LEU A 178 -13.58 -12.14 -16.32
CA LEU A 178 -13.36 -10.85 -16.99
C LEU A 178 -14.34 -10.61 -18.14
N ALA A 179 -14.82 -11.66 -18.81
CA ALA A 179 -15.86 -11.55 -19.81
C ALA A 179 -17.20 -11.11 -19.18
N GLU A 180 -17.54 -11.66 -18.02
CA GLU A 180 -18.76 -11.29 -17.26
C GLU A 180 -18.62 -9.92 -16.58
N CYS A 181 -17.47 -9.68 -15.94
CA CYS A 181 -17.19 -8.48 -15.16
C CYS A 181 -15.90 -7.80 -15.66
N PRO A 182 -15.94 -7.10 -16.82
CA PRO A 182 -14.74 -6.51 -17.44
C PRO A 182 -14.11 -5.37 -16.64
N PHE A 183 -14.72 -4.94 -15.54
CA PHE A 183 -14.15 -3.94 -14.64
C PHE A 183 -13.27 -4.55 -13.54
N TYR A 184 -13.26 -5.86 -13.35
CA TYR A 184 -12.45 -6.52 -12.33
C TYR A 184 -10.94 -6.27 -12.49
N ASP A 185 -10.45 -6.09 -13.72
CA ASP A 185 -9.06 -5.66 -13.98
C ASP A 185 -8.71 -4.27 -13.42
N THR A 186 -9.71 -3.50 -12.98
CA THR A 186 -9.47 -2.23 -12.29
C THR A 186 -9.38 -2.37 -10.78
N HIS A 187 -9.60 -3.58 -10.23
CA HIS A 187 -9.60 -3.84 -8.79
C HIS A 187 -8.23 -4.37 -8.36
N PHE A 188 -7.37 -3.45 -7.93
CA PHE A 188 -6.05 -3.79 -7.42
C PHE A 188 -5.62 -2.77 -6.35
N SER A 189 -4.47 -3.03 -5.73
CA SER A 189 -3.83 -2.07 -4.84
C SER A 189 -2.45 -1.72 -5.36
N SER A 190 -2.05 -0.45 -5.22
CA SER A 190 -0.67 -0.03 -5.45
C SER A 190 -0.05 0.44 -4.15
N PHE A 191 1.24 0.18 -3.96
CA PHE A 191 1.97 0.46 -2.75
C PHE A 191 3.21 1.29 -3.04
N PHE A 192 3.54 2.21 -2.14
CA PHE A 192 4.80 2.93 -2.14
C PHE A 192 5.41 2.88 -0.74
N PHE A 193 6.42 2.03 -0.58
CA PHE A 193 7.10 1.75 0.69
C PHE A 193 8.32 2.66 0.85
N ILE A 194 8.42 3.36 1.98
CA ILE A 194 9.48 4.34 2.26
C ILE A 194 10.08 3.99 3.64
N PRO A 195 11.37 3.62 3.72
CA PRO A 195 12.01 3.31 5.00
C PRO A 195 12.30 4.60 5.78
N LEU A 196 12.17 4.54 7.10
CA LEU A 196 12.42 5.69 7.99
C LEU A 196 13.64 5.47 8.89
N ASP A 197 13.78 4.26 9.44
CA ASP A 197 14.90 3.90 10.31
C ASP A 197 15.20 2.38 10.21
N GLN A 198 15.94 1.82 11.17
CA GLN A 198 16.27 0.39 11.21
C GLN A 198 15.06 -0.55 11.14
N ARG A 199 13.92 -0.21 11.74
CA ARG A 199 12.75 -1.10 11.89
C ARG A 199 11.43 -0.48 11.44
N HIS A 200 11.40 0.83 11.24
CA HIS A 200 10.22 1.59 10.88
C HIS A 200 10.25 1.96 9.40
N TYR A 201 9.07 1.89 8.80
CA TYR A 201 8.81 2.35 7.46
C TYR A 201 7.37 2.78 7.35
N ILE A 202 7.09 3.66 6.40
CA ILE A 202 5.73 3.96 6.00
C ILE A 202 5.43 3.27 4.69
N TYR A 203 4.16 3.01 4.43
CA TYR A 203 3.72 2.82 3.06
C TYR A 203 2.49 3.67 2.76
N PHE A 204 2.42 4.09 1.51
CA PHE A 204 1.20 4.58 0.90
C PHE A 204 0.53 3.39 0.24
N VAL A 205 -0.75 3.16 0.52
CA VAL A 205 -1.55 2.21 -0.24
C VAL A 205 -2.66 2.95 -0.95
N PHE A 206 -2.80 2.68 -2.24
CA PHE A 206 -3.94 3.12 -3.03
C PHE A 206 -4.78 1.90 -3.40
N ASN A 207 -6.06 1.90 -3.05
CA ASN A 207 -6.98 0.82 -3.42
C ASN A 207 -7.91 1.30 -4.52
N TYR A 208 -8.05 0.47 -5.55
CA TYR A 208 -8.81 0.79 -6.74
C TYR A 208 -10.11 -0.01 -6.73
N LEU A 209 -11.24 0.69 -6.87
CA LEU A 209 -12.51 0.08 -7.23
C LEU A 209 -13.07 0.81 -8.45
N GLY A 210 -12.66 0.36 -9.62
CA GLY A 210 -12.92 1.04 -10.87
C GLY A 210 -14.14 0.52 -11.64
N TYR A 211 -14.12 0.80 -12.94
CA TYR A 211 -15.22 0.56 -13.85
C TYR A 211 -14.74 0.32 -15.28
N ALA A 212 -15.56 -0.32 -16.11
CA ALA A 212 -15.27 -0.49 -17.53
C ALA A 212 -15.65 0.78 -18.34
N PRO A 213 -14.92 1.21 -19.38
CA PRO A 213 -13.72 0.60 -19.92
C PRO A 213 -12.52 0.80 -19.00
N VAL A 214 -11.72 -0.26 -18.87
CA VAL A 214 -10.55 -0.35 -17.98
C VAL A 214 -9.54 0.77 -18.26
N LYS A 215 -9.12 0.94 -19.52
CA LYS A 215 -8.05 1.89 -19.88
C LYS A 215 -8.33 3.33 -19.45
N PRO A 216 -9.47 3.96 -19.78
CA PRO A 216 -9.79 5.30 -19.29
C PRO A 216 -9.96 5.39 -17.77
N CYS A 217 -10.53 4.36 -17.13
CA CYS A 217 -10.66 4.30 -15.69
C CYS A 217 -9.28 4.36 -15.01
N LEU A 218 -8.38 3.45 -15.39
CA LEU A 218 -7.02 3.39 -14.85
C LEU A 218 -6.23 4.65 -15.17
N LYS A 219 -6.37 5.23 -16.36
CA LYS A 219 -5.74 6.52 -16.68
C LYS A 219 -6.16 7.62 -15.70
N ALA A 220 -7.44 7.68 -15.35
CA ALA A 220 -7.94 8.68 -14.40
C ALA A 220 -7.46 8.41 -12.97
N MET A 221 -7.55 7.17 -12.50
CA MET A 221 -7.15 6.77 -11.14
C MET A 221 -5.63 6.86 -10.93
N ASN A 222 -4.84 6.34 -11.87
CA ASN A 222 -3.37 6.40 -11.83
C ASN A 222 -2.90 7.85 -11.79
N SER A 223 -3.56 8.78 -12.50
CA SER A 223 -3.16 10.19 -12.44
C SER A 223 -3.31 10.83 -11.05
N ILE A 224 -4.19 10.31 -10.19
CA ILE A 224 -4.28 10.74 -8.79
C ILE A 224 -3.10 10.15 -8.02
N ARG A 225 -2.91 8.82 -8.10
CA ARG A 225 -1.81 8.10 -7.46
C ARG A 225 -0.45 8.70 -7.82
N ASP A 226 -0.14 8.75 -9.10
CA ASP A 226 1.15 9.23 -9.64
C ASP A 226 1.41 10.64 -9.13
N SER A 227 0.41 11.50 -9.20
CA SER A 227 0.55 12.87 -8.69
C SER A 227 0.82 12.95 -7.17
N VAL A 228 0.38 11.99 -6.37
CA VAL A 228 0.72 11.91 -4.95
C VAL A 228 2.14 11.39 -4.79
N CYS A 229 2.47 10.25 -5.41
CA CYS A 229 3.80 9.64 -5.35
C CYS A 229 4.91 10.57 -5.84
N ASP A 230 4.69 11.28 -6.94
CA ASP A 230 5.63 12.23 -7.54
C ASP A 230 5.89 13.47 -6.65
N SER A 231 4.99 13.74 -5.70
CA SER A 231 5.11 14.88 -4.78
C SER A 231 5.76 14.55 -3.44
N VAL A 232 6.16 13.28 -3.24
CA VAL A 232 6.72 12.83 -1.97
C VAL A 232 8.12 13.40 -1.77
N GLU A 233 8.28 14.05 -0.64
CA GLU A 233 9.55 14.54 -0.11
C GLU A 233 9.79 13.86 1.25
N LEU A 234 10.99 13.34 1.44
CA LEU A 234 11.45 12.82 2.72
C LEU A 234 12.72 13.57 3.12
N GLN A 235 12.80 13.96 4.38
CA GLN A 235 14.02 14.43 5.01
C GLN A 235 14.21 13.64 6.30
N LEU A 236 15.21 12.76 6.33
CA LEU A 236 15.57 11.99 7.50
C LEU A 236 16.12 12.90 8.61
N GLY A 237 15.75 12.59 9.85
CA GLY A 237 16.32 13.18 11.05
C GLY A 237 17.79 12.78 11.25
N ALA A 238 18.48 13.45 12.18
CA ALA A 238 19.90 13.24 12.43
C ALA A 238 20.24 11.77 12.81
N ASP A 239 19.39 11.14 13.64
CA ASP A 239 19.59 9.76 14.06
C ASP A 239 19.42 8.78 12.91
N ALA A 240 18.37 8.94 12.11
CA ALA A 240 18.12 8.12 10.91
C ALA A 240 19.24 8.28 9.88
N LYS A 241 19.80 9.49 9.69
CA LYS A 241 20.97 9.72 8.83
C LYS A 241 22.23 9.04 9.33
N THR A 242 22.44 9.06 10.65
CA THR A 242 23.56 8.35 11.28
C THR A 242 23.41 6.85 11.10
N GLN A 243 22.21 6.31 11.28
CA GLN A 243 21.89 4.90 11.06
C GLN A 243 22.08 4.50 9.58
N LEU A 244 21.60 5.32 8.64
CA LEU A 244 21.77 5.10 7.21
C LEU A 244 23.26 5.04 6.84
N SER A 245 24.06 5.96 7.37
CA SER A 245 25.51 5.99 7.13
C SER A 245 26.20 4.73 7.67
N ARG A 246 25.82 4.24 8.85
CA ARG A 246 26.33 2.98 9.41
C ARG A 246 25.95 1.78 8.55
N VAL A 247 24.69 1.71 8.12
CA VAL A 247 24.20 0.65 7.22
C VAL A 247 24.98 0.66 5.91
N GLN A 248 25.22 1.82 5.31
CA GLN A 248 26.02 1.94 4.08
C GLN A 248 27.49 1.54 4.28
N GLN A 249 28.06 1.77 5.47
CA GLN A 249 29.42 1.29 5.78
C GLN A 249 29.47 -0.23 5.99
N GLN A 250 28.46 -0.79 6.64
CA GLN A 250 28.38 -2.23 6.91
C GLN A 250 28.06 -3.04 5.64
N TRP A 251 27.23 -2.51 4.74
CA TRP A 251 26.86 -3.13 3.47
C TRP A 251 27.01 -2.17 2.28
N PRO A 252 28.24 -1.83 1.86
CA PRO A 252 28.49 -0.80 0.83
C PRO A 252 27.97 -1.17 -0.57
N GLY A 253 27.71 -2.45 -0.82
CA GLY A 253 27.17 -2.97 -2.08
C GLY A 253 25.66 -3.24 -2.08
N ALA A 254 24.97 -3.07 -0.95
CA ALA A 254 23.56 -3.44 -0.83
C ALA A 254 22.68 -2.64 -1.77
N LYS A 255 21.88 -3.36 -2.57
CA LYS A 255 20.94 -2.80 -3.54
C LYS A 255 19.67 -3.64 -3.58
N ALA A 256 18.54 -2.97 -3.72
CA ALA A 256 17.30 -3.62 -4.12
C ALA A 256 17.40 -4.03 -5.61
N SER A 257 16.65 -5.05 -5.98
CA SER A 257 16.48 -5.52 -7.34
C SER A 257 15.90 -4.40 -8.20
N ALA A 258 16.55 -4.09 -9.33
CA ALA A 258 16.09 -3.04 -10.24
C ALA A 258 14.76 -3.41 -10.92
N LYS A 259 14.51 -4.71 -11.08
CA LYS A 259 13.27 -5.30 -11.57
C LYS A 259 12.96 -6.53 -10.74
N ARG A 260 11.68 -6.85 -10.62
CA ARG A 260 11.23 -8.04 -9.93
C ARG A 260 10.04 -8.65 -10.64
N ASP A 261 10.08 -9.96 -10.82
CA ASP A 261 8.97 -10.73 -11.36
C ASP A 261 7.91 -10.99 -10.27
N ILE A 262 6.71 -11.39 -10.69
CA ILE A 262 5.66 -11.82 -9.77
C ILE A 262 6.16 -13.03 -8.98
N GLU A 263 5.90 -13.06 -7.68
CA GLU A 263 6.27 -14.18 -6.82
C GLU A 263 5.51 -15.44 -7.25
N PRO A 264 6.20 -16.58 -7.47
CA PRO A 264 5.58 -17.81 -7.95
C PRO A 264 4.93 -18.62 -6.81
N TRP A 265 4.30 -17.93 -5.84
CA TRP A 265 3.73 -18.61 -4.68
C TRP A 265 2.54 -19.48 -5.06
N VAL A 266 2.50 -20.66 -4.47
CA VAL A 266 1.36 -21.55 -4.50
C VAL A 266 0.44 -21.19 -3.34
N TYR A 267 -0.81 -20.86 -3.65
CA TYR A 267 -1.82 -20.61 -2.62
C TYR A 267 -2.31 -21.94 -2.03
N PRO A 268 -2.61 -21.99 -0.72
CA PRO A 268 -3.12 -23.21 -0.10
C PRO A 268 -4.53 -23.57 -0.61
N GLU A 269 -4.85 -24.85 -0.59
CA GLU A 269 -6.23 -25.33 -0.75
C GLU A 269 -6.91 -25.34 0.62
N TRP A 270 -8.17 -24.91 0.70
CA TRP A 270 -8.87 -24.71 1.95
C TRP A 270 -10.40 -24.80 1.78
N TYR A 271 -11.10 -24.96 2.89
CA TYR A 271 -12.54 -24.75 3.00
C TYR A 271 -12.89 -23.99 4.28
N GLU A 272 -14.05 -23.35 4.29
CA GLU A 272 -14.64 -22.71 5.46
C GLU A 272 -15.62 -23.69 6.11
N THR A 273 -15.60 -23.82 7.43
CA THR A 273 -16.61 -24.58 8.15
C THR A 273 -17.95 -23.83 8.20
N ASP A 274 -19.06 -24.57 8.15
CA ASP A 274 -20.42 -24.01 8.22
C ASP A 274 -20.83 -23.56 9.64
N ASP A 275 -19.90 -23.51 10.61
CA ASP A 275 -20.18 -23.03 11.95
C ASP A 275 -20.22 -21.50 12.00
N PHE A 276 -20.85 -20.95 13.05
CA PHE A 276 -21.00 -19.50 13.24
C PHE A 276 -19.66 -18.73 13.26
N GLU A 277 -18.53 -19.41 13.46
CA GLU A 277 -17.20 -18.82 13.51
C GLU A 277 -16.45 -18.87 12.17
N GLY A 278 -16.93 -19.61 11.16
CA GLY A 278 -16.36 -19.63 9.81
C GLY A 278 -14.87 -20.02 9.80
N LYS A 279 -14.52 -21.13 10.46
CA LYS A 279 -13.12 -21.52 10.60
C LYS A 279 -12.55 -21.98 9.26
N ILE A 280 -11.42 -21.39 8.89
CA ILE A 280 -10.66 -21.81 7.71
C ILE A 280 -9.84 -23.06 8.03
N ILE A 281 -10.07 -24.13 7.27
CA ILE A 281 -9.29 -25.38 7.35
C ILE A 281 -8.48 -25.53 6.07
N ILE A 282 -7.15 -25.56 6.22
CA ILE A 282 -6.21 -25.81 5.13
C ILE A 282 -6.18 -27.31 4.84
N THR A 283 -6.57 -27.71 3.63
CA THR A 283 -6.54 -29.11 3.18
C THR A 283 -5.21 -29.47 2.52
N LYS A 284 -4.53 -28.48 1.92
CA LYS A 284 -3.20 -28.63 1.33
C LYS A 284 -2.39 -27.36 1.51
N PRO A 285 -1.15 -27.46 2.03
CA PRO A 285 -0.32 -26.29 2.25
C PRO A 285 0.11 -25.64 0.92
N GLY A 286 0.21 -24.32 0.94
CA GLY A 286 0.82 -23.52 -0.12
C GLY A 286 2.33 -23.40 0.04
N SER A 287 2.93 -22.42 -0.63
CA SER A 287 4.33 -22.03 -0.39
C SER A 287 4.55 -21.64 1.08
N PRO A 288 5.73 -21.91 1.66
CA PRO A 288 6.05 -21.47 3.02
C PRO A 288 6.33 -19.95 3.08
N PRO A 289 6.28 -19.33 4.28
CA PRO A 289 6.66 -17.93 4.44
C PRO A 289 8.11 -17.68 4.03
N PRO A 290 8.43 -16.53 3.39
CA PRO A 290 9.80 -16.14 3.10
C PRO A 290 10.64 -16.05 4.39
N THR A 291 11.82 -16.67 4.37
CA THR A 291 12.80 -16.60 5.46
C THR A 291 13.75 -15.44 5.27
N TRP A 292 14.23 -14.87 6.37
CA TRP A 292 15.27 -13.84 6.33
C TRP A 292 16.58 -14.38 5.78
N GLN A 293 17.24 -13.60 4.94
CA GLN A 293 18.55 -13.87 4.37
C GLN A 293 19.45 -12.66 4.65
N ALA A 294 20.51 -12.86 5.43
CA ALA A 294 21.52 -11.82 5.70
C ALA A 294 22.45 -11.61 4.50
#